data_AF-A0A2T1K382-F1
#
_entry.id   AF-A0A2T1K382-F1
#
_cell.length_a   1.000
_cell.length_b   1.000
_cell.length_c   1.000
_cell.angle_alpha   90.00
_cell.angle_beta   90.00
_cell.angle_gamma   90.00
#
_symmetry.space_group_name_H-M   'P 1'
#
loop_
_entity.id
_entity.type
_entity.pdbx_description
1 polymer ?
#
loop_
_entity_poly.entity_id
_entity_poly.type
_entity_poly.pdbx_seq_one_letter_code
_entity_poly.pdbx_strand_id
1 'polypeptide(L)'
;MARKVLHRLWHWVHETDKLQHILASLALVQVGVLWMDGWLAALVAFAVGWIKETGDYLFRNGFSWGDILANAVGVAMGLLLVSPWL
;
A
#
# COMPACT_ATOMS: atom_id res chain seq x y z
N MET A 1 8.75 13.31 -23.30
CA MET A 1 8.91 13.39 -21.83
C MET A 1 8.04 12.35 -21.10
N ALA A 2 6.73 12.29 -21.36
CA ALA A 2 5.79 11.34 -20.75
C ALA A 2 6.22 9.86 -20.83
N ARG A 3 6.70 9.39 -21.99
CA ARG A 3 7.10 7.98 -22.18
C ARG A 3 8.25 7.53 -21.26
N LYS A 4 9.22 8.41 -20.97
CA LYS A 4 10.32 8.12 -20.04
C LYS A 4 9.88 8.10 -18.58
N VAL A 5 8.85 8.87 -18.22
CA VAL A 5 8.26 8.89 -16.88
C VAL A 5 7.46 7.61 -16.65
N LEU A 6 6.59 7.25 -17.61
CA LEU A 6 5.80 6.01 -17.57
C LEU A 6 6.69 4.77 -17.45
N HIS A 7 7.79 4.73 -18.20
CA HIS A 7 8.72 3.59 -18.13
C HIS A 7 9.38 3.46 -16.74
N ARG A 8 9.73 4.59 -16.10
CA ARG A 8 10.30 4.59 -14.75
C ARG A 8 9.28 4.17 -13.70
N LEU A 9 8.04 4.66 -13.80
CA LEU A 9 6.95 4.26 -12.91
C LEU A 9 6.62 2.77 -13.07
N TRP A 10 6.60 2.27 -14.30
CA TRP A 10 6.36 0.86 -14.58
C TRP A 10 7.41 -0.03 -13.92
N HIS A 11 8.70 0.30 -14.08
CA HIS A 11 9.79 -0.42 -13.44
C HIS A 11 9.71 -0.35 -11.92
N TRP A 12 9.41 0.82 -11.36
CA TRP A 12 9.27 1.00 -9.90
C TRP A 12 8.14 0.13 -9.32
N VAL A 13 6.98 0.07 -9.98
CA VAL A 13 5.87 -0.81 -9.55
C VAL A 13 6.21 -2.29 -9.73
N HIS A 14 6.97 -2.65 -10.76
CA HIS A 14 7.35 -4.03 -11.06
C HIS A 14 8.57 -4.53 -10.26
N GLU A 15 9.15 -3.70 -9.39
CA GLU A 15 9.96 -4.25 -8.31
C GLU A 15 9.06 -5.15 -7.47
N THR A 16 9.33 -6.45 -7.47
CA THR A 16 8.50 -7.49 -6.84
C THR A 16 8.06 -7.13 -5.42
N ASP A 17 8.93 -6.45 -4.69
CA ASP A 17 8.71 -5.92 -3.35
C ASP A 17 7.61 -4.85 -3.29
N LYS A 18 7.66 -3.83 -4.16
CA LYS A 18 6.66 -2.74 -4.21
C LYS A 18 5.28 -3.25 -4.62
N LEU A 19 5.23 -4.21 -5.53
CA LEU A 19 3.96 -4.86 -5.90
C LEU A 19 3.34 -5.61 -4.71
N GLN A 20 4.15 -6.31 -3.91
CA GLN A 20 3.67 -6.98 -2.70
C GLN A 20 3.08 -5.99 -1.70
N HIS A 21 3.72 -4.84 -1.49
CA HIS A 21 3.21 -3.76 -0.63
C HIS A 21 1.86 -3.21 -1.10
N ILE A 22 1.71 -2.95 -2.40
CA ILE A 22 0.44 -2.50 -2.99
C ILE A 22 -0.65 -3.56 -2.80
N LEU A 23 -0.38 -4.82 -3.17
CA LEU A 23 -1.37 -5.89 -3.12
C LEU A 23 -1.76 -6.26 -1.69
N ALA A 24 -0.80 -6.29 -0.75
CA ALA A 24 -1.09 -6.57 0.66
C ALA A 24 -1.96 -5.47 1.27
N SER A 25 -1.64 -4.20 1.02
CA SER A 25 -2.42 -3.07 1.53
C SER A 25 -3.81 -3.01 0.91
N LEU A 26 -3.94 -3.29 -0.39
CA LEU A 26 -5.24 -3.41 -1.07
C LEU A 26 -6.08 -4.52 -0.43
N ALA A 27 -5.50 -5.71 -0.27
CA ALA A 27 -6.18 -6.85 0.33
C ALA A 27 -6.63 -6.56 1.77
N LEU A 28 -5.79 -5.90 2.57
CA LEU A 28 -6.14 -5.50 3.94
C LEU A 28 -7.36 -4.58 3.98
N VAL A 29 -7.48 -3.63 3.04
CA VAL A 29 -8.69 -2.79 2.96
C VAL A 29 -9.92 -3.62 2.57
N GLN A 30 -9.83 -4.44 1.51
CA GLN A 30 -10.97 -5.27 1.05
C GLN A 30 -11.44 -6.28 2.10
N VAL A 31 -10.52 -6.83 2.86
CA VAL A 31 -10.81 -7.77 3.95
C VAL A 31 -11.35 -6.98 5.14
N GLY A 32 -10.71 -5.86 5.52
CA GLY A 32 -11.12 -5.03 6.64
C GLY A 32 -12.57 -4.52 6.54
N VAL A 33 -13.03 -4.11 5.35
CA VAL A 33 -14.40 -3.61 5.17
C VAL A 33 -15.51 -4.63 5.47
N LEU A 34 -15.16 -5.92 5.60
CA LEU A 34 -16.12 -6.94 6.04
C LEU A 34 -16.52 -6.79 7.52
N TRP A 35 -15.74 -6.06 8.32
CA TRP A 35 -15.97 -5.88 9.76
C TRP A 35 -15.97 -4.43 10.24
N MET A 36 -15.55 -3.48 9.42
CA MET A 36 -15.48 -2.05 9.78
C MET A 36 -15.79 -1.15 8.60
N ASP A 37 -16.04 0.15 8.85
CA ASP A 37 -16.18 1.12 7.77
C ASP A 37 -14.86 1.24 6.99
N GLY A 38 -14.94 1.60 5.70
CA GLY A 38 -13.75 1.57 4.87
C GLY A 38 -12.71 2.63 5.18
N TRP A 39 -13.06 3.73 5.87
CA TRP A 39 -12.06 4.68 6.36
C TRP A 39 -11.25 4.08 7.51
N LEU A 40 -11.90 3.39 8.43
CA LEU A 40 -11.22 2.65 9.49
C LEU A 40 -10.38 1.49 8.91
N ALA A 41 -10.90 0.73 7.93
CA ALA A 41 -10.14 -0.31 7.25
C ALA A 41 -8.88 0.24 6.55
N ALA A 42 -9.00 1.41 5.91
CA ALA A 42 -7.88 2.10 5.28
C ALA A 42 -6.83 2.58 6.29
N LEU A 43 -7.25 3.16 7.41
CA LEU A 43 -6.36 3.57 8.48
C LEU A 43 -5.60 2.37 9.06
N VAL A 44 -6.30 1.26 9.32
CA VAL A 44 -5.69 0.02 9.81
C VAL A 44 -4.70 -0.54 8.80
N ALA A 45 -5.06 -0.65 7.53
CA ALA A 45 -4.17 -1.15 6.48
C ALA A 45 -2.89 -0.30 6.36
N PHE A 46 -3.01 1.03 6.39
CA PHE A 46 -1.86 1.92 6.35
C PHE A 46 -0.98 1.79 7.61
N ALA A 47 -1.61 1.74 8.80
CA ALA A 47 -0.89 1.56 10.06
C ALA A 47 -0.12 0.24 10.11
N VAL A 48 -0.71 -0.86 9.62
CA VAL A 48 -0.02 -2.16 9.50
C VAL A 48 1.20 -2.05 8.59
N GLY A 49 1.07 -1.42 7.42
CA GLY A 49 2.19 -1.18 6.51
C GLY A 49 3.30 -0.33 7.13
N TRP A 50 2.93 0.72 7.87
CA TRP A 50 3.87 1.58 8.59
C TRP A 50 4.60 0.85 9.72
N ILE A 51 3.89 0.05 10.52
CA ILE A 51 4.46 -0.76 11.60
C ILE A 51 5.42 -1.80 11.03
N LYS A 52 5.07 -2.45 9.91
CA LYS A 52 5.95 -3.39 9.21
C LYS A 52 7.27 -2.73 8.81
N GLU A 53 7.22 -1.55 8.18
CA GLU A 53 8.42 -0.82 7.78
C GLU A 53 9.24 -0.30 8.98
N THR A 54 8.56 0.13 10.04
CA THR A 54 9.25 0.51 11.29
C THR A 54 9.91 -0.70 11.95
N GLY A 55 9.28 -1.87 11.90
CA GLY A 55 9.86 -3.14 12.36
C GLY A 55 11.08 -3.53 11.53
N ASP A 56 11.00 -3.45 10.21
CA ASP A 56 12.14 -3.73 9.32
C ASP A 56 13.31 -2.75 9.55
N TYR A 57 13.02 -1.49 9.87
CA TYR A 57 14.03 -0.51 10.29
C TYR A 57 14.73 -0.90 11.60
N LEU A 58 13.97 -1.38 12.59
CA LEU A 58 14.52 -1.71 13.91
C LEU A 58 15.25 -3.06 13.94
N PHE A 59 14.83 -4.03 13.13
CA PHE A 59 15.28 -5.43 13.25
C PHE A 59 16.00 -5.99 12.01
N ARG A 60 15.97 -5.31 10.87
CA ARG A 60 16.54 -5.82 9.60
C ARG A 60 17.32 -4.78 8.81
N ASN A 61 16.72 -4.23 7.75
CA ASN A 61 17.42 -3.70 6.59
C ASN A 61 17.12 -2.22 6.29
N GLY A 62 16.50 -1.51 7.24
CA GLY A 62 16.24 -0.08 7.14
C GLY A 62 14.80 0.26 6.78
N PHE A 63 14.52 1.55 6.66
CA PHE A 63 13.20 2.11 6.39
C PHE A 63 13.12 2.59 4.93
N SER A 64 12.06 2.22 4.21
CA SER A 64 11.88 2.60 2.82
C SER A 64 10.63 3.46 2.62
N TRP A 65 10.84 4.71 2.23
CA TRP A 65 9.76 5.60 1.79
C TRP A 65 9.03 5.09 0.55
N GLY A 66 9.72 4.32 -0.30
CA GLY A 66 9.11 3.66 -1.45
C GLY A 66 8.05 2.64 -1.03
N ASP A 67 8.28 1.92 0.07
CA ASP A 67 7.33 0.94 0.59
C ASP A 67 6.14 1.59 1.28
N ILE A 68 6.37 2.68 2.01
CA ILE A 68 5.28 3.50 2.53
C ILE A 68 4.40 4.05 1.39
N LEU A 69 5.00 4.52 0.30
CA LEU A 69 4.25 5.00 -0.86
C LEU A 69 3.49 3.86 -1.54
N ALA A 70 4.11 2.69 -1.70
CA ALA A 70 3.45 1.50 -2.25
C ALA A 70 2.25 1.06 -1.38
N ASN A 71 2.39 1.09 -0.06
CA ASN A 71 1.29 0.86 0.87
C ASN A 71 0.16 1.89 0.68
N ALA A 72 0.49 3.18 0.63
CA ALA A 72 -0.49 4.24 0.41
C ALA A 72 -1.26 4.08 -0.92
N VAL A 73 -0.57 3.68 -2.00
CA VAL A 73 -1.20 3.37 -3.29
C VAL A 73 -2.16 2.18 -3.16
N GLY A 74 -1.74 1.10 -2.50
CA GLY A 74 -2.60 -0.05 -2.25
C GLY A 74 -3.85 0.30 -1.43
N VAL A 75 -3.71 1.11 -0.38
CA VAL A 75 -4.83 1.61 0.43
C VAL A 75 -5.79 2.46 -0.40
N ALA A 76 -5.26 3.41 -1.19
CA ALA A 76 -6.07 4.26 -2.05
C ALA A 76 -6.84 3.45 -3.10
N MET A 77 -6.19 2.47 -3.74
CA MET A 77 -6.86 1.54 -4.65
C MET A 77 -7.94 0.73 -3.93
N GLY A 78 -7.65 0.25 -2.72
CA GLY A 78 -8.63 -0.43 -1.87
C GLY A 78 -9.87 0.43 -1.65
N LEU A 79 -9.68 1.67 -1.17
CA LEU A 79 -10.77 2.63 -0.94
C LEU A 79 -11.58 2.91 -2.20
N LEU A 80 -10.95 3.07 -3.37
CA LEU A 80 -11.68 3.28 -4.63
C LEU A 80 -12.59 2.10 -4.99
N LEU A 81 -12.18 0.87 -4.68
CA LEU A 81 -12.98 -0.33 -4.93
C LEU A 81 -14.14 -0.50 -3.93
N VAL A 82 -13.98 0.01 -2.71
CA VAL A 82 -15.04 0.00 -1.68
C VAL A 82 -15.84 1.30 -1.61
N SER A 83 -15.48 2.32 -2.41
CA SER A 83 -16.17 3.61 -2.49
C SER A 83 -17.70 3.55 -2.63
N PRO A 84 -18.31 2.55 -3.30
CA PRO A 84 -19.77 2.42 -3.32
C PRO A 84 -20.39 2.02 -1.96
N TRP A 85 -19.56 1.65 -0.98
CA TRP A 85 -19.93 1.06 0.31
C TRP A 85 -19.39 1.85 1.52
N LEU A 86 -18.80 3.03 1.27
CA LEU A 86 -18.38 4.02 2.28
C LEU A 86 -19.52 4.98 2.60
#